data_AF-A0A7X7ZU42-F1
#
_entry.id   AF-A0A7X7ZU42-F1
#
_cell.length_a   1.000
_cell.length_b   1.000
_cell.length_c   1.000
_cell.angle_alpha   90.00
_cell.angle_beta   90.00
_cell.angle_gamma   90.00
#
_symmetry.space_group_name_H-M   'P 1'
#
loop_
_entity.id
_entity.type
_entity.pdbx_description
1 polymer ?
#
loop_
_entity_poly.entity_id
_entity_poly.type
_entity_poly.pdbx_seq_one_letter_code
_entity_poly.pdbx_strand_id
1 'polypeptide(L)'
;MLIVARDRIHQGYRLLTHPLYGNFLPNQQPFRTILLSAPGGTPEIDPDSLYLIEEALGVFRKYEGRWAIPGQLPHAVEEDYAVIDFDLMRESLRQYGFCFSIDAYCGF
;
A
#
# COMPACT_ATOMS: atom_id res chain seq x y z
N MET A 1 8.06 5.36 -1.65
CA MET A 1 6.92 4.66 -2.28
C MET A 1 5.79 5.61 -2.69
N LEU A 2 5.18 6.37 -1.77
CA LEU A 2 4.04 7.27 -2.07
C LEU A 2 4.30 8.28 -3.19
N ILE A 3 5.52 8.85 -3.24
CA ILE A 3 5.94 9.77 -4.31
C ILE A 3 5.88 9.07 -5.68
N VAL A 4 6.40 7.84 -5.77
CA VAL A 4 6.35 7.06 -7.01
C VAL A 4 4.91 6.79 -7.42
N ALA A 5 4.03 6.45 -6.48
CA ALA A 5 2.61 6.25 -6.78
C ALA A 5 1.95 7.52 -7.32
N ARG A 6 2.22 8.68 -6.70
CA ARG A 6 1.76 9.98 -7.19
C ARG A 6 2.27 10.26 -8.60
N ASP A 7 3.55 10.00 -8.88
CA ASP A 7 4.13 10.25 -10.19
C ASP A 7 3.50 9.33 -11.26
N ARG A 8 3.12 8.10 -10.90
CA ARG A 8 2.34 7.20 -11.77
C ARG A 8 0.90 7.69 -11.97
N ILE A 9 0.27 8.26 -10.95
CA ILE A 9 -1.09 8.84 -11.08
C ILE A 9 -1.08 9.99 -12.10
N HIS A 10 -0.05 10.83 -12.09
CA HIS A 10 0.13 11.86 -13.12
C HIS A 10 0.34 11.29 -14.54
N GLN A 11 0.74 10.03 -14.66
CA GLN A 11 0.85 9.29 -15.92
C GLN A 11 -0.44 8.55 -16.30
N GLY A 12 -1.54 8.78 -15.58
CA GLY A 12 -2.86 8.20 -15.83
C GLY A 12 -3.14 6.88 -15.13
N TYR A 13 -2.27 6.44 -14.22
CA TYR A 13 -2.54 5.28 -13.37
C TYR A 13 -3.60 5.65 -12.32
N ARG A 14 -4.40 4.68 -11.86
CA ARG A 14 -5.42 4.92 -10.83
C ARG A 14 -5.14 4.12 -9.58
N LEU A 15 -5.39 4.68 -8.41
CA LEU A 15 -5.31 3.97 -7.15
C LEU A 15 -6.40 2.91 -7.05
N LEU A 16 -5.99 1.71 -6.67
CA LEU A 16 -6.87 0.59 -6.39
C LEU A 16 -6.98 0.33 -4.88
N THR A 17 -6.05 0.84 -4.09
CA THR A 17 -6.07 0.75 -2.63
C THR A 17 -5.89 2.12 -2.00
N HIS A 18 -6.53 2.32 -0.84
CA HIS A 18 -6.31 3.53 -0.06
C HIS A 18 -4.85 3.56 0.45
N PRO A 19 -4.07 4.64 0.25
CA PRO A 19 -2.65 4.65 0.61
C PRO A 19 -2.37 4.59 2.12
N LEU A 20 -3.37 4.89 2.96
CA LEU A 20 -3.32 4.77 4.43
C LEU A 20 -4.09 3.54 4.91
N TYR A 21 -3.56 2.83 5.91
CA TYR A 21 -4.21 1.66 6.51
C TYR A 21 -4.87 2.03 7.85
N GLY A 22 -6.17 2.29 7.80
CA GLY A 22 -6.98 2.53 9.00
C GLY A 22 -6.31 3.48 10.00
N ASN A 23 -6.24 3.05 11.27
CA ASN A 23 -5.67 3.82 12.37
C ASN A 23 -4.17 3.60 12.59
N PHE A 24 -3.50 2.81 11.75
CA PHE A 24 -2.09 2.56 11.94
C PHE A 24 -1.26 3.74 11.44
N LEU A 25 -0.33 4.18 12.27
CA LEU A 25 0.49 5.35 12.00
C LEU A 25 1.74 4.99 11.16
N PRO A 26 2.31 5.93 10.40
CA PRO A 26 3.54 5.71 9.61
C PRO A 26 4.77 5.27 10.42
N ASN A 27 4.81 5.56 11.72
CA ASN A 27 5.87 5.13 12.63
C ASN A 27 5.66 3.73 13.22
N GLN A 28 4.58 3.04 12.86
CA GLN A 28 4.25 1.71 13.36
C GLN A 28 4.40 0.63 12.29
N GLN A 29 4.20 0.97 11.01
CA GLN A 29 4.11 -0.01 9.92
C GLN A 29 5.34 0.05 9.01
N PRO A 30 6.26 -0.92 9.13
CA PRO A 30 7.44 -0.99 8.25
C PRO A 30 7.08 -1.46 6.83
N PHE A 31 5.97 -2.17 6.66
CA PHE A 31 5.51 -2.69 5.37
C PHE A 31 4.24 -1.99 4.90
N ARG A 32 4.20 -1.66 3.60
CA ARG A 32 3.04 -1.08 2.94
C ARG A 32 3.12 -1.36 1.44
N THR A 33 2.01 -1.80 0.88
CA THR A 33 1.83 -1.99 -0.56
C THR A 33 0.74 -1.06 -1.11
N ILE A 34 0.97 -0.50 -2.30
CA ILE A 34 -0.03 0.30 -3.04
C ILE A 34 -0.30 -0.37 -4.36
N LEU A 35 -1.58 -0.58 -4.66
CA LEU A 35 -2.03 -1.11 -5.94
C LEU A 35 -2.45 0.03 -6.85
N LEU A 36 -1.95 -0.02 -8.09
CA LEU A 36 -2.29 0.91 -9.15
C LEU A 36 -2.77 0.12 -10.37
N SER A 37 -3.84 0.57 -11.02
CA SER A 37 -4.17 0.10 -12.36
C SER A 37 -3.40 0.88 -13.40
N ALA A 38 -3.03 0.21 -14.48
CA ALA A 38 -2.49 0.86 -15.66
C ALA A 38 -3.56 1.77 -16.31
N PRO A 39 -3.15 2.85 -17.00
CA PRO A 39 -4.08 3.74 -17.70
C PRO A 39 -4.92 2.97 -18.73
N GLY A 40 -6.24 3.21 -18.73
CA GLY A 40 -7.17 2.67 -19.72
C GLY A 40 -7.33 3.62 -20.90
N GLY A 41 -6.40 3.58 -21.86
CA GLY A 41 -6.43 4.45 -23.04
C GLY A 41 -5.58 5.71 -22.88
N THR A 42 -6.10 6.87 -23.32
CA THR A 42 -5.37 8.14 -23.23
C THR A 42 -5.12 8.48 -21.76
N PRO A 43 -3.87 8.80 -21.35
CA PRO A 43 -3.58 9.18 -19.98
C PRO A 43 -4.41 10.38 -19.53
N GLU A 44 -5.21 10.17 -18.50
CA GLU A 44 -5.98 11.21 -17.81
C GLU A 44 -5.75 11.04 -16.30
N ILE A 45 -5.56 12.17 -15.62
CA ILE A 45 -5.34 12.18 -14.17
C ILE A 45 -6.68 11.90 -13.49
N ASP A 46 -6.76 10.82 -12.72
CA ASP A 46 -7.90 10.52 -11.87
C ASP A 46 -7.88 11.44 -10.62
N PRO A 47 -8.87 12.35 -10.45
CA PRO A 47 -8.85 13.34 -9.38
C PRO A 47 -8.90 12.72 -7.98
N ASP A 48 -9.68 11.65 -7.81
CA ASP A 48 -9.81 10.94 -6.54
C ASP A 48 -8.48 10.29 -6.14
N SER A 49 -7.82 9.61 -7.09
CA SER A 49 -6.49 9.05 -6.86
C SER A 49 -5.48 10.13 -6.47
N LEU A 50 -5.49 11.27 -7.16
CA LEU A 50 -4.58 12.38 -6.85
C LEU A 50 -4.84 12.96 -5.45
N TYR A 51 -6.10 13.16 -5.09
CA TYR A 51 -6.50 13.65 -3.77
C TYR A 51 -6.01 12.70 -2.66
N LEU A 52 -6.32 11.40 -2.79
CA LEU A 52 -5.98 10.42 -1.77
C LEU A 52 -4.46 10.24 -1.58
N ILE A 53 -3.67 10.30 -2.66
CA ILE A 53 -2.22 10.19 -2.54
C ILE A 53 -1.58 11.42 -1.91
N GLU A 54 -2.10 12.63 -2.19
CA GLU A 54 -1.61 13.87 -1.59
C GLU A 54 -1.97 13.96 -0.10
N GLU A 55 -3.18 13.56 0.27
CA GLU A 55 -3.59 13.45 1.69
C GLU A 55 -2.67 12.48 2.44
N ALA A 56 -2.39 11.31 1.86
CA ALA A 56 -1.49 10.33 2.46
C ALA A 56 -0.04 10.85 2.58
N LEU A 57 0.46 11.55 1.55
CA LEU A 57 1.76 12.23 1.61
C LEU A 57 1.79 13.27 2.74
N GLY A 58 0.71 14.03 2.92
CA GLY A 58 0.54 14.99 4.00
C GLY A 58 0.64 14.34 5.38
N VAL A 59 0.02 13.17 5.57
CA VAL A 59 0.17 12.37 6.81
C VAL A 59 1.61 11.92 7.00
N PHE A 60 2.24 11.31 5.99
CA PHE A 60 3.60 10.77 6.10
C PHE A 60 4.67 11.83 6.37
N ARG A 61 4.50 13.04 5.81
CA ARG A 61 5.39 14.19 6.08
C ARG A 61 5.42 14.56 7.58
N LYS A 62 4.31 14.42 8.30
CA LYS A 62 4.26 14.69 9.76
C LYS A 62 5.13 13.71 10.58
N TYR A 63 5.47 12.57 10.00
CA TYR A 63 6.29 11.52 10.62
C TYR A 63 7.71 11.46 10.03
N GLU A 64 8.13 12.46 9.25
CA GLU A 64 9.49 12.51 8.70
C GLU A 64 10.55 12.30 9.79
N GLY A 65 11.55 11.46 9.49
CA GLY A 65 12.58 11.03 10.43
C GLY A 65 12.13 10.02 11.50
N ARG A 66 10.84 9.64 11.52
CA ARG A 66 10.26 8.70 12.50
C ARG A 66 9.47 7.57 11.83
N TRP A 67 9.67 7.34 10.53
CA TRP A 67 9.01 6.24 9.84
C TRP A 67 9.49 4.90 10.41
N ALA A 68 8.60 3.91 10.45
CA ALA A 68 9.01 2.55 10.70
C ALA A 68 9.79 2.04 9.48
N ILE A 69 11.00 1.54 9.71
CA ILE A 69 11.86 0.96 8.67
C ILE A 69 12.03 -0.52 8.99
N PRO A 70 11.91 -1.44 8.00
CA PRO A 70 12.20 -2.85 8.22
C PRO A 70 13.60 -3.08 8.83
N GLY A 71 13.71 -4.03 9.74
CA GLY A 71 14.90 -4.33 10.56
C GLY A 71 15.05 -3.50 11.83
N GLN A 72 14.10 -2.60 12.16
CA GLN A 72 14.14 -1.78 13.38
C GLN A 72 13.26 -2.31 14.51
N LEU A 73 12.35 -3.24 14.22
CA LEU A 73 11.48 -3.87 15.21
C LEU A 73 11.94 -5.32 15.47
N PRO A 74 11.55 -5.93 16.60
CA PRO A 74 11.77 -7.36 16.80
C PRO A 74 11.18 -8.18 15.65
N HIS A 75 11.91 -9.19 15.19
CA HIS A 75 11.55 -9.95 13.99
C HIS A 75 10.10 -10.47 13.99
N ALA A 76 9.64 -11.02 15.11
CA ALA A 76 8.26 -11.49 15.26
C ALA A 76 7.22 -10.37 15.06
N VAL A 77 7.52 -9.15 15.52
CA VAL A 77 6.63 -8.00 15.34
C VAL A 77 6.63 -7.53 13.88
N GLU A 78 7.77 -7.60 13.20
CA GLU A 78 7.84 -7.29 11.76
C GLU A 78 7.06 -8.29 10.93
N GLU A 79 7.16 -9.58 11.27
CA GLU A 79 6.40 -10.65 10.63
C GLU A 79 4.88 -10.42 10.77
N ASP A 80 4.40 -10.02 11.95
CA ASP A 80 3.00 -9.66 12.16
C ASP A 80 2.55 -8.52 11.22
N TYR A 81 3.35 -7.44 11.09
CA TYR A 81 3.04 -6.35 10.17
C TYR A 81 3.10 -6.77 8.71
N ALA A 82 4.00 -7.67 8.34
CA ALA A 82 4.09 -8.22 6.99
C ALA A 82 2.85 -9.07 6.64
N VAL A 83 2.38 -9.89 7.58
CA VAL A 83 1.14 -10.68 7.43
C VAL A 83 -0.07 -9.76 7.27
N ILE A 84 -0.15 -8.67 8.04
CA ILE A 84 -1.24 -7.69 7.91
C ILE A 84 -1.22 -7.03 6.52
N ASP A 85 -0.06 -6.55 6.03
CA ASP A 85 0.05 -5.97 4.69
C ASP A 85 -0.35 -6.99 3.61
N PHE A 86 0.12 -8.23 3.74
CA PHE A 86 -0.22 -9.32 2.83
C PHE A 86 -1.73 -9.60 2.79
N ASP A 87 -2.38 -9.72 3.95
CA ASP A 87 -3.81 -10.01 4.03
C ASP A 87 -4.66 -8.89 3.42
N LEU A 88 -4.27 -7.62 3.64
CA LEU A 88 -4.91 -6.46 3.01
C LEU A 88 -4.76 -6.49 1.48
N MET A 89 -3.57 -6.84 0.98
CA MET A 89 -3.35 -6.95 -0.46
C MET A 89 -4.09 -8.13 -1.09
N ARG A 90 -4.12 -9.28 -0.41
CA ARG A 90 -4.89 -10.44 -0.84
C ARG A 90 -6.36 -10.09 -1.01
N GLU A 91 -6.94 -9.40 -0.04
CA GLU A 91 -8.36 -9.00 -0.10
C GLU A 91 -8.60 -7.98 -1.23
N SER A 92 -7.72 -6.97 -1.34
CA SER A 92 -7.80 -5.99 -2.42
C SER A 92 -7.74 -6.64 -3.80
N LEU A 93 -6.80 -7.58 -4.00
CA LEU A 93 -6.66 -8.29 -5.27
C LEU A 93 -7.88 -9.18 -5.56
N ARG A 94 -8.47 -9.83 -4.55
CA ARG A 94 -9.73 -10.58 -4.71
C ARG A 94 -10.89 -9.69 -5.14
N GLN A 95 -11.01 -8.49 -4.58
CA GLN A 95 -12.00 -7.50 -4.99
C GLN A 95 -11.90 -7.17 -6.49
N TYR A 96 -10.68 -7.16 -7.04
CA TYR A 96 -10.42 -6.96 -8.47
C TYR A 96 -10.42 -8.25 -9.31
N GLY A 97 -10.89 -9.37 -8.75
CA GLY A 97 -11.07 -10.63 -9.48
C GLY A 97 -9.84 -11.54 -9.56
N PHE A 98 -8.76 -11.23 -8.85
CA PHE A 98 -7.62 -12.13 -8.74
C PHE A 98 -7.90 -13.23 -7.70
N CYS A 99 -7.89 -14.49 -8.13
CA CYS A 99 -8.03 -15.63 -7.24
C CYS A 99 -6.66 -16.28 -7.02
N PHE A 100 -6.24 -16.40 -5.76
CA PHE A 100 -5.01 -17.09 -5.38
C PHE A 100 -5.37 -18.45 -4.79
N SER A 101 -4.91 -19.54 -5.39
CA SER A 101 -4.81 -20.83 -4.69
C SER A 101 -3.56 -20.74 -3.84
N ILE A 102 -3.72 -20.58 -2.52
CA ILE A 102 -2.63 -20.90 -1.60
C ILE A 102 -2.77 -22.40 -1.40
N ASP A 103 -1.94 -23.18 -2.10
CA ASP A 103 -1.67 -24.53 -1.63
C ASP A 103 -1.18 -24.37 -0.20
N ALA A 104 -1.98 -24.85 0.74
CA ALA A 104 -1.74 -24.71 2.16
C ALA A 104 -0.28 -25.06 2.45
N TYR A 105 0.39 -24.19 3.21
CA TYR A 105 1.62 -24.58 3.88
C TYR A 105 1.33 -25.86 4.66
N CYS A 106 1.69 -27.01 4.07
CA CYS A 106 1.84 -28.24 4.82
C CYS A 106 2.90 -27.95 5.87
N GLY A 107 2.46 -27.97 7.13
CA GLY A 107 3.37 -27.89 8.26
C GLY A 107 4.44 -28.97 8.17
N PHE A 108 5.63 -28.60 8.64
CA PHE A 108 6.62 -29.50 9.18
C PHE A 108 7.06 -28.95 10.53
#